data_AF-A0A9W9XY68-F1
#
_entry.id   AF-A0A9W9XY68-F1
#
_cell.length_a   1.000
_cell.length_b   1.000
_cell.length_c   1.000
_cell.angle_alpha   90.00
_cell.angle_beta   90.00
_cell.angle_gamma   90.00
#
_symmetry.space_group_name_H-M   'P 1'
#
loop_
_entity.id
_entity.type
_entity.pdbx_description
1 polymer ?
#
loop_
_entity_poly.entity_id
_entity_poly.type
_entity_poly.pdbx_seq_one_letter_code
_entity_poly.pdbx_strand_id
1 'polypeptide(L)'
;MQDIRLTAIAMACLALFPSYTAAFWRLPCRGRSGLARIDPIVDPGEVSGHVHAVHGSGGFGMSSSQSELLESDCTSCAVIEDKSAYWAPALYFMHTNGTAQVVDEVGGMLAYYLLYGQDIKAFPDDFRMLAGDPFLRNFTWPVPDPPKSEWSGAQSSQAALRQKALGFNCLNYLKTPEDSLKRHHLPDKEYLDAHCTDGVRFELMFPSCWNGKDADSHDHKSHVAYPSLVMDGTCPEGFETRLVSLFYETIWDTYAFKGVDGYFALSNGDPTGYGYHGDFMHGWEDGVLQEAIETCTSETGIVDECKVFTIQTEDEQRQCQFSIPSELKHEDCEINEDGLPGDMSIEWGPERAVMKAATTTKVTQAPNALVQKPHATSTAEATTSFTSTSTASPTPTPVTSTVIDPITKETIYLQRDVVVLCDGNGDAYSTSTGPIRTVSSTITTVMETATAVSYVKKDTVPEVVEPVQDAGHARRHLHHRHGHGHN
;
A
#
# COMPACT_ATOMS: atom_id res chain seq x y z
N MET A 1 -69.91 -20.26 -21.08
CA MET A 1 -69.13 -20.69 -22.27
C MET A 1 -69.04 -19.48 -23.16
N GLN A 2 -67.92 -18.81 -23.43
CA GLN A 2 -66.49 -19.00 -23.20
C GLN A 2 -65.91 -17.58 -23.01
N ASP A 3 -65.11 -17.35 -21.97
CA ASP A 3 -64.31 -16.12 -21.85
C ASP A 3 -62.87 -16.43 -22.22
N ILE A 4 -62.39 -15.72 -23.23
CA ILE A 4 -61.03 -15.74 -23.77
C ILE A 4 -60.12 -15.02 -22.77
N ARG A 5 -59.18 -15.74 -22.15
CA ARG A 5 -58.06 -15.11 -21.43
C ARG A 5 -56.81 -15.13 -22.30
N LEU A 6 -56.45 -13.96 -22.82
CA LEU A 6 -55.11 -13.67 -23.35
C LEU A 6 -54.08 -13.89 -22.23
N THR A 7 -53.15 -14.81 -22.46
CA THR A 7 -51.94 -14.94 -21.65
C THR A 7 -50.92 -13.94 -22.23
N ALA A 8 -50.67 -12.85 -21.50
CA ALA A 8 -49.58 -11.94 -21.80
C ALA A 8 -48.26 -12.65 -21.44
N ILE A 9 -47.45 -12.98 -22.45
CA ILE A 9 -46.06 -13.41 -22.26
C ILE A 9 -45.26 -12.14 -21.95
N ALA A 10 -44.94 -11.95 -20.67
CA ALA A 10 -43.93 -10.99 -20.26
C ALA A 10 -42.56 -11.56 -20.67
N MET A 11 -41.99 -11.09 -21.78
CA MET A 11 -40.55 -11.19 -21.99
C MET A 11 -39.89 -10.23 -21.00
N ALA A 12 -39.48 -10.76 -19.85
CA ALA A 12 -38.48 -10.11 -19.02
C ALA A 12 -37.15 -10.16 -19.79
N CYS A 13 -36.81 -9.07 -20.49
CA CYS A 13 -35.43 -8.84 -20.88
C CYS A 13 -34.63 -8.70 -19.58
N LEU A 14 -33.97 -9.80 -19.17
CA LEU A 14 -32.91 -9.75 -18.19
C LEU A 14 -31.81 -8.91 -18.85
N ALA A 15 -31.77 -7.61 -18.55
CA ALA A 15 -30.59 -6.81 -18.84
C ALA A 15 -29.45 -7.46 -18.05
N LEU A 16 -28.54 -8.11 -18.76
CA LEU A 16 -27.21 -8.44 -18.25
C LEU A 16 -26.55 -7.09 -17.96
N PHE A 17 -26.77 -6.56 -16.76
CA PHE A 17 -25.86 -5.56 -16.23
C PHE A 17 -24.51 -6.26 -16.14
N PRO A 18 -23.44 -5.75 -16.79
CA PRO A 18 -22.12 -6.29 -16.54
C PRO A 18 -21.89 -6.23 -15.03
N SER A 19 -21.75 -7.41 -14.42
CA SER A 19 -21.25 -7.50 -13.05
C SER A 19 -19.89 -6.81 -13.08
N TYR A 20 -19.79 -5.67 -12.40
CA TYR A 20 -18.53 -4.98 -12.20
C TYR A 20 -17.67 -5.86 -11.29
N THR A 21 -16.97 -6.84 -11.87
CA THR A 21 -16.04 -7.67 -11.13
C THR A 21 -14.87 -6.77 -10.76
N ALA A 22 -14.63 -6.58 -9.46
CA ALA A 22 -13.45 -5.89 -8.95
C ALA A 22 -12.24 -6.82 -9.06
N ALA A 23 -11.90 -7.18 -10.30
CA ALA A 23 -10.83 -8.10 -10.58
C ALA A 23 -9.48 -7.49 -10.21
N PHE A 24 -8.55 -8.33 -9.76
CA PHE A 24 -7.20 -7.91 -9.42
C PHE A 24 -6.29 -9.12 -9.32
N TRP A 25 -4.99 -8.87 -9.31
CA TRP A 25 -4.01 -9.83 -8.83
C TRP A 25 -3.08 -9.18 -7.82
N ARG A 26 -2.58 -10.00 -6.91
CA ARG A 26 -1.51 -9.66 -5.99
C ARG A 26 -0.24 -10.21 -6.57
N LEU A 27 0.70 -9.35 -6.93
CA LEU A 27 2.02 -9.75 -7.35
C LEU A 27 2.93 -9.81 -6.12
N PRO A 28 3.22 -11.00 -5.58
CA PRO A 28 4.18 -11.11 -4.49
C PRO A 28 5.58 -10.84 -5.04
N CYS A 29 6.32 -10.00 -4.32
CA CYS A 29 7.73 -9.77 -4.52
C CYS A 29 8.47 -10.27 -3.28
N ARG A 30 8.91 -11.53 -3.34
CA ARG A 30 9.51 -12.22 -2.20
C ARG A 30 10.94 -11.73 -2.00
N GLY A 31 11.14 -10.97 -0.93
CA GLY A 31 12.42 -10.38 -0.58
C GLY A 31 12.70 -9.08 -1.33
N ARG A 32 13.67 -8.33 -0.82
CA ARG A 32 14.16 -7.09 -1.42
C ARG A 32 15.18 -7.42 -2.50
N SER A 33 15.10 -6.76 -3.65
CA SER A 33 16.19 -6.72 -4.64
C SER A 33 17.37 -5.90 -4.13
N GLY A 34 17.16 -5.07 -3.11
CA GLY A 34 18.23 -4.47 -2.31
C GLY A 34 17.70 -3.43 -1.32
N LEU A 35 18.62 -2.98 -0.46
CA LEU A 35 18.40 -1.93 0.53
C LEU A 35 19.55 -0.93 0.41
N ALA A 36 19.29 0.25 -0.15
CA ALA A 36 20.35 1.21 -0.46
C ALA A 36 19.81 2.64 -0.62
N ARG A 37 20.70 3.64 -0.52
CA ARG A 37 20.40 5.04 -0.84
C ARG A 37 20.47 5.32 -2.34
N ILE A 38 19.56 4.69 -3.08
CA ILE A 38 19.47 4.79 -4.54
C ILE A 38 18.07 5.22 -4.93
N ASP A 39 17.97 6.20 -5.82
CA ASP A 39 16.69 6.66 -6.38
C ASP A 39 16.91 7.20 -7.82
N PRO A 40 16.66 6.40 -8.86
CA PRO A 40 16.86 6.81 -10.24
C PRO A 40 15.82 7.83 -10.75
N ILE A 41 14.75 8.09 -9.99
CA ILE A 41 13.74 9.09 -10.34
C ILE A 41 14.13 10.44 -9.74
N VAL A 42 14.33 10.48 -8.42
CA VAL A 42 14.52 11.74 -7.68
C VAL A 42 15.97 12.21 -7.72
N ASP A 43 16.94 11.30 -7.59
CA ASP A 43 18.37 11.59 -7.50
C ASP A 43 19.16 10.85 -8.61
N PRO A 44 18.84 11.01 -9.90
CA PRO A 44 19.44 10.22 -10.98
C PRO A 44 20.96 10.43 -11.06
N GLY A 45 21.70 9.34 -10.91
CA GLY A 45 23.17 9.30 -10.92
C GLY A 45 23.84 9.73 -9.61
N GLU A 46 23.06 10.11 -8.59
CA GLU A 46 23.54 10.63 -7.32
C GLU A 46 23.05 9.79 -6.14
N VAL A 47 23.79 9.82 -5.04
CA VAL A 47 23.38 9.07 -3.86
C VAL A 47 22.15 9.71 -3.24
N SER A 48 21.09 8.93 -3.04
CA SER A 48 19.84 9.45 -2.50
C SER A 48 19.98 9.90 -1.04
N GLY A 49 19.12 10.85 -0.66
CA GLY A 49 19.09 11.39 0.71
C GLY A 49 18.76 10.36 1.79
N HIS A 50 18.12 9.24 1.44
CA HIS A 50 17.71 8.22 2.39
C HIS A 50 17.64 6.82 1.76
N VAL A 51 17.48 5.80 2.59
CA VAL A 51 17.49 4.39 2.16
C VAL A 51 16.13 3.96 1.64
N HIS A 52 16.11 3.32 0.48
CA HIS A 52 14.94 2.66 -0.06
C HIS A 52 15.02 1.13 0.10
N ALA A 53 13.91 0.52 0.50
CA ALA A 53 13.67 -0.90 0.31
C ALA A 53 13.13 -1.08 -1.12
N VAL A 54 13.85 -1.84 -1.94
CA VAL A 54 13.57 -1.99 -3.37
C VAL A 54 13.17 -3.42 -3.68
N HIS A 55 12.17 -3.58 -4.53
CA HIS A 55 11.65 -4.85 -5.03
C HIS A 55 11.52 -4.79 -6.56
N GLY A 56 11.49 -5.95 -7.20
CA GLY A 56 11.40 -6.06 -8.66
C GLY A 56 12.75 -6.31 -9.32
N SER A 57 13.03 -5.64 -10.43
CA SER A 57 14.18 -5.96 -11.29
C SER A 57 15.57 -5.82 -10.62
N GLY A 58 16.46 -6.76 -10.93
CA GLY A 58 17.89 -6.68 -10.60
C GLY A 58 18.66 -5.65 -11.45
N GLY A 59 18.05 -5.09 -12.49
CA GLY A 59 18.56 -3.98 -13.30
C GLY A 59 18.40 -2.60 -12.65
N PHE A 60 17.88 -2.55 -11.41
CA PHE A 60 17.78 -1.32 -10.64
C PHE A 60 19.15 -0.74 -10.28
N GLY A 61 19.26 0.58 -10.25
CA GLY A 61 20.52 1.27 -10.05
C GLY A 61 20.35 2.78 -10.02
N MET A 62 21.48 3.50 -10.01
CA MET A 62 21.54 4.96 -9.81
C MET A 62 20.83 5.76 -10.90
N SER A 63 20.69 5.23 -12.11
CA SER A 63 20.14 5.94 -13.27
C SER A 63 19.33 5.03 -14.19
N SER A 64 18.65 4.03 -13.62
CA SER A 64 17.93 3.01 -14.39
C SER A 64 16.94 3.60 -15.39
N SER A 65 16.84 3.00 -16.57
CA SER A 65 15.74 3.17 -17.53
C SER A 65 14.85 1.92 -17.60
N GLN A 66 13.67 2.00 -18.22
CA GLN A 66 12.84 0.80 -18.48
C GLN A 66 13.64 -0.27 -19.23
N SER A 67 14.46 0.11 -20.22
CA SER A 67 15.27 -0.84 -20.98
C SER A 67 16.28 -1.57 -20.09
N GLU A 68 16.95 -0.87 -19.17
CA GLU A 68 17.90 -1.50 -18.24
C GLU A 68 17.19 -2.41 -17.24
N LEU A 69 15.97 -2.05 -16.81
CA LEU A 69 15.14 -2.91 -15.98
C LEU A 69 14.77 -4.21 -16.73
N LEU A 70 14.33 -4.10 -17.99
CA LEU A 70 13.95 -5.24 -18.84
C LEU A 70 15.13 -6.13 -19.26
N GLU A 71 16.34 -5.57 -19.37
CA GLU A 71 17.57 -6.32 -19.66
C GLU A 71 18.04 -7.20 -18.48
N SER A 72 17.48 -6.99 -17.28
CA SER A 72 17.78 -7.80 -16.10
C SER A 72 17.35 -9.26 -16.26
N ASP A 73 18.25 -10.17 -15.86
CA ASP A 73 17.98 -11.61 -15.86
C ASP A 73 17.05 -12.05 -14.72
N CYS A 74 16.91 -11.24 -13.66
CA CYS A 74 16.07 -11.55 -12.50
C CYS A 74 15.04 -10.46 -12.18
N THR A 75 14.02 -10.83 -11.41
CA THR A 75 13.11 -9.94 -10.70
C THR A 75 12.76 -10.58 -9.36
N SER A 76 12.58 -9.80 -8.29
CA SER A 76 12.13 -10.35 -7.01
C SER A 76 10.62 -10.63 -6.97
N CYS A 77 9.88 -10.35 -8.05
CA CYS A 77 8.44 -10.54 -8.17
C CYS A 77 8.05 -11.85 -8.87
N ALA A 78 6.91 -12.43 -8.52
CA ALA A 78 6.54 -13.77 -8.99
C ALA A 78 6.36 -13.92 -10.51
N VAL A 79 5.96 -12.85 -11.20
CA VAL A 79 5.75 -12.87 -12.66
C VAL A 79 7.05 -12.45 -13.34
N ILE A 80 7.65 -13.34 -14.14
CA ILE A 80 8.97 -13.08 -14.74
C ILE A 80 8.93 -12.00 -15.82
N GLU A 81 7.78 -11.83 -16.47
CA GLU A 81 7.51 -10.79 -17.46
C GLU A 81 7.43 -9.38 -16.82
N ASP A 82 7.42 -9.30 -15.48
CA ASP A 82 7.43 -8.04 -14.74
C ASP A 82 8.82 -7.74 -14.16
N LYS A 83 9.56 -6.89 -14.88
CA LYS A 83 10.82 -6.29 -14.45
C LYS A 83 10.62 -4.86 -13.95
N SER A 84 9.43 -4.46 -13.55
CA SER A 84 9.22 -3.14 -12.95
C SER A 84 10.06 -2.99 -11.67
N ALA A 85 10.34 -1.74 -11.29
CA ALA A 85 10.99 -1.43 -10.03
C ALA A 85 9.99 -0.74 -9.10
N TYR A 86 9.94 -1.23 -7.86
CA TYR A 86 9.06 -0.75 -6.80
C TYR A 86 9.90 -0.43 -5.59
N TRP A 87 9.83 0.79 -5.07
CA TRP A 87 10.57 1.11 -3.86
C TRP A 87 9.86 2.12 -2.98
N ALA A 88 10.20 2.08 -1.70
CA ALA A 88 9.68 2.96 -0.67
C ALA A 88 10.73 3.12 0.46
N PRO A 89 10.62 4.14 1.33
CA PRO A 89 11.50 4.29 2.47
C PRO A 89 11.44 3.08 3.40
N ALA A 90 12.59 2.53 3.76
CA ALA A 90 12.67 1.42 4.71
C ALA A 90 12.32 1.87 6.14
N LEU A 91 11.74 0.97 6.93
CA LEU A 91 11.45 1.21 8.34
C LEU A 91 12.64 0.81 9.21
N TYR A 92 13.04 1.70 10.12
CA TYR A 92 14.07 1.44 11.13
C TYR A 92 13.48 1.50 12.54
N PHE A 93 14.00 0.65 13.41
CA PHE A 93 13.92 0.82 14.84
C PHE A 93 15.13 1.63 15.35
N MET A 94 14.83 2.74 16.00
CA MET A 94 15.79 3.65 16.60
C MET A 94 15.98 3.29 18.07
N HIS A 95 17.11 2.65 18.38
CA HIS A 95 17.48 2.28 19.75
C HIS A 95 17.84 3.52 20.57
N THR A 96 17.67 3.43 21.90
CA THR A 96 18.00 4.53 22.82
C THR A 96 19.49 4.93 22.84
N ASN A 97 20.38 4.05 22.39
CA ASN A 97 21.81 4.32 22.24
C ASN A 97 22.15 5.10 20.95
N GLY A 98 21.18 5.35 20.06
CA GLY A 98 21.37 6.03 18.78
C GLY A 98 21.45 5.10 17.57
N THR A 99 21.63 3.78 17.77
CA THR A 99 21.69 2.81 16.68
C THR A 99 20.36 2.74 15.94
N ALA A 100 20.40 2.83 14.60
CA ALA A 100 19.29 2.50 13.74
C ALA A 100 19.45 1.06 13.25
N GLN A 101 18.40 0.26 13.38
CA GLN A 101 18.35 -1.11 12.87
C GLN A 101 17.14 -1.23 11.96
N VAL A 102 17.32 -1.75 10.75
CA VAL A 102 16.17 -1.98 9.85
C VAL A 102 15.21 -2.99 10.48
N VAL A 103 13.92 -2.76 10.30
CA VAL A 103 12.87 -3.72 10.68
C VAL A 103 12.73 -4.73 9.57
N ASP A 104 12.52 -6.00 9.87
CA ASP A 104 12.36 -7.00 8.81
C ASP A 104 10.99 -6.91 8.13
N GLU A 105 10.97 -7.17 6.82
CA GLU A 105 9.74 -7.33 6.05
C GLU A 105 9.25 -8.78 6.16
N VAL A 106 7.97 -8.96 6.50
CA VAL A 106 7.34 -10.28 6.55
C VAL A 106 6.89 -10.68 5.15
N GLY A 107 7.72 -11.44 4.45
CA GLY A 107 7.39 -12.01 3.15
C GLY A 107 7.64 -11.10 1.94
N GLY A 108 8.28 -9.94 2.14
CA GLY A 108 8.59 -8.94 1.12
C GLY A 108 7.46 -7.94 0.91
N MET A 109 7.30 -7.47 -0.33
CA MET A 109 6.24 -6.56 -0.74
C MET A 109 5.18 -7.31 -1.56
N LEU A 110 3.91 -6.90 -1.47
CA LEU A 110 2.90 -7.21 -2.47
C LEU A 110 2.60 -5.96 -3.31
N ALA A 111 2.76 -6.06 -4.63
CA ALA A 111 2.24 -5.07 -5.56
C ALA A 111 0.86 -5.54 -6.05
N TYR A 112 -0.18 -4.77 -5.74
CA TYR A 112 -1.53 -5.06 -6.22
C TYR A 112 -1.76 -4.30 -7.53
N TYR A 113 -2.27 -5.01 -8.53
CA TYR A 113 -2.79 -4.44 -9.77
C TYR A 113 -4.31 -4.57 -9.74
N LEU A 114 -4.98 -3.45 -9.42
CA LEU A 114 -6.42 -3.40 -9.18
C LEU A 114 -7.14 -2.90 -10.43
N LEU A 115 -8.13 -3.65 -10.91
CA LEU A 115 -8.91 -3.32 -12.10
C LEU A 115 -10.13 -2.44 -11.75
N TYR A 116 -9.86 -1.28 -11.13
CA TYR A 116 -10.90 -0.30 -10.80
C TYR A 116 -11.23 0.64 -11.95
N GLY A 117 -12.51 0.81 -12.21
CA GLY A 117 -13.02 1.64 -13.31
C GLY A 117 -13.40 0.81 -14.54
N GLN A 118 -13.32 1.43 -15.72
CA GLN A 118 -13.63 0.84 -17.02
C GLN A 118 -12.57 1.29 -18.02
N ASP A 119 -12.42 0.56 -19.13
CA ASP A 119 -11.41 0.83 -20.17
C ASP A 119 -10.01 1.06 -19.61
N ILE A 120 -9.61 0.16 -18.71
CA ILE A 120 -8.36 0.25 -17.97
C ILE A 120 -7.19 0.02 -18.92
N LYS A 121 -6.20 0.89 -18.84
CA LYS A 121 -4.98 0.84 -19.64
C LYS A 121 -3.79 0.38 -18.79
N ALA A 122 -2.91 -0.39 -19.41
CA ALA A 122 -1.57 -0.60 -18.91
C ALA A 122 -0.81 0.75 -18.84
N PHE A 123 0.26 0.76 -18.05
CA PHE A 123 1.21 1.88 -18.08
C PHE A 123 1.85 1.95 -19.47
N PRO A 124 2.05 3.16 -20.05
CA PRO A 124 2.81 3.30 -21.28
C PRO A 124 4.30 3.00 -21.06
N ASP A 125 5.05 2.84 -22.15
CA ASP A 125 6.51 2.77 -22.08
C ASP A 125 7.10 4.03 -21.42
N ASP A 126 8.24 3.83 -20.76
CA ASP A 126 9.01 4.77 -19.95
C ASP A 126 8.22 5.39 -18.79
N PHE A 127 7.09 4.78 -18.42
CA PHE A 127 6.23 5.33 -17.37
C PHE A 127 6.88 5.23 -15.99
N ARG A 128 6.84 6.35 -15.27
CA ARG A 128 7.32 6.44 -13.89
C ARG A 128 6.50 7.43 -13.10
N MET A 129 6.27 7.14 -11.82
CA MET A 129 5.47 8.02 -10.96
C MET A 129 5.85 7.90 -9.50
N LEU A 130 5.53 8.96 -8.76
CA LEU A 130 5.70 9.05 -7.31
C LEU A 130 4.35 9.18 -6.62
N ALA A 131 4.12 8.37 -5.59
CA ALA A 131 2.99 8.52 -4.66
C ALA A 131 3.44 9.16 -3.33
N GLY A 132 2.50 9.70 -2.54
CA GLY A 132 2.83 10.34 -1.27
C GLY A 132 3.58 11.69 -1.37
N ASP A 133 3.93 12.23 -0.20
CA ASP A 133 4.67 13.48 -0.04
C ASP A 133 5.69 13.29 1.08
N PRO A 134 6.97 13.11 0.75
CA PRO A 134 7.95 12.65 1.73
C PRO A 134 8.14 13.67 2.86
N PHE A 135 7.82 14.94 2.61
CA PHE A 135 8.07 16.04 3.53
C PHE A 135 6.94 16.26 4.55
N LEU A 136 5.84 15.51 4.48
CA LEU A 136 4.76 15.67 5.45
C LEU A 136 5.13 15.06 6.80
N ARG A 137 4.72 15.74 7.88
CA ARG A 137 4.79 15.28 9.28
C ARG A 137 3.48 15.53 10.02
N ASN A 138 2.40 15.72 9.27
CA ASN A 138 1.07 15.97 9.83
C ASN A 138 -0.04 15.51 8.88
N PHE A 139 -1.16 15.09 9.44
CA PHE A 139 -2.41 14.81 8.74
C PHE A 139 -3.52 15.69 9.28
N THR A 140 -4.14 16.47 8.39
CA THR A 140 -5.07 17.55 8.76
C THR A 140 -6.54 17.16 8.65
N TRP A 141 -6.85 15.90 8.34
CA TRP A 141 -8.22 15.43 8.09
C TRP A 141 -8.74 14.58 9.27
N PRO A 142 -10.05 14.36 9.37
CA PRO A 142 -10.61 13.51 10.41
C PRO A 142 -10.06 12.07 10.33
N VAL A 143 -9.87 11.45 11.50
CA VAL A 143 -9.51 10.03 11.63
C VAL A 143 -10.48 9.37 12.61
N PRO A 144 -11.23 8.31 12.24
CA PRO A 144 -11.28 7.73 10.90
C PRO A 144 -11.88 8.71 9.87
N ASP A 145 -11.62 8.44 8.60
CA ASP A 145 -12.20 9.21 7.50
C ASP A 145 -13.74 9.21 7.60
N PRO A 146 -14.40 10.35 7.32
CA PRO A 146 -15.85 10.36 7.17
C PRO A 146 -16.26 9.51 5.96
N PRO A 147 -17.53 9.08 5.88
CA PRO A 147 -18.02 8.34 4.72
C PRO A 147 -17.61 9.01 3.41
N LYS A 148 -17.10 8.24 2.45
CA LYS A 148 -16.58 8.73 1.16
C LYS A 148 -17.58 9.61 0.39
N SER A 149 -18.88 9.36 0.56
CA SER A 149 -19.97 10.17 0.00
C SER A 149 -20.04 11.60 0.54
N GLU A 150 -19.43 11.88 1.68
CA GLU A 150 -19.40 13.19 2.33
C GLU A 150 -18.15 14.01 1.96
N TRP A 151 -17.19 13.39 1.25
CA TRP A 151 -15.96 14.06 0.84
C TRP A 151 -16.27 15.15 -0.18
N SER A 152 -15.91 16.38 0.16
CA SER A 152 -16.14 17.54 -0.69
C SER A 152 -15.16 18.68 -0.36
N GLY A 153 -15.04 19.63 -1.29
CA GLY A 153 -14.19 20.82 -1.11
C GLY A 153 -12.72 20.45 -0.91
N ALA A 154 -12.12 20.94 0.19
CA ALA A 154 -10.71 20.68 0.48
C ALA A 154 -10.40 19.19 0.74
N GLN A 155 -11.35 18.43 1.28
CA GLN A 155 -11.18 17.00 1.56
C GLN A 155 -11.06 16.13 0.30
N SER A 156 -11.58 16.62 -0.83
CA SER A 156 -11.50 15.96 -2.14
C SER A 156 -10.41 16.56 -3.03
N SER A 157 -9.53 17.41 -2.49
CA SER A 157 -8.39 17.94 -3.24
C SER A 157 -7.33 16.87 -3.47
N GLN A 158 -6.54 16.96 -4.54
CA GLN A 158 -5.46 16.01 -4.81
C GLN A 158 -4.45 15.92 -3.65
N ALA A 159 -4.19 17.03 -2.96
CA ALA A 159 -3.33 17.02 -1.77
C ALA A 159 -3.93 16.22 -0.61
N ALA A 160 -5.25 16.31 -0.40
CA ALA A 160 -5.97 15.54 0.61
C ALA A 160 -6.03 14.05 0.25
N LEU A 161 -6.40 13.73 -1.00
CA LEU A 161 -6.49 12.36 -1.50
C LEU A 161 -5.15 11.64 -1.40
N ARG A 162 -4.06 12.32 -1.74
CA ARG A 162 -2.69 11.81 -1.56
C ARG A 162 -2.34 11.51 -0.11
N GLN A 163 -2.79 12.31 0.85
CA GLN A 163 -2.62 12.00 2.29
C GLN A 163 -3.50 10.85 2.76
N LYS A 164 -4.66 10.64 2.12
CA LYS A 164 -5.56 9.52 2.41
C LYS A 164 -5.15 8.22 1.72
N ALA A 165 -4.19 8.30 0.81
CA ALA A 165 -3.67 7.17 0.03
C ALA A 165 -2.66 6.30 0.78
N LEU A 166 -2.36 6.62 2.03
CA LEU A 166 -1.43 5.91 2.90
C LEU A 166 -2.15 5.27 4.09
N GLY A 167 -1.69 4.07 4.46
CA GLY A 167 -2.26 3.24 5.52
C GLY A 167 -1.18 2.58 6.38
N PHE A 168 -1.43 2.49 7.68
CA PHE A 168 -0.56 1.86 8.69
C PHE A 168 -1.38 0.93 9.55
N ASN A 169 -1.86 -0.16 8.95
CA ASN A 169 -2.81 -1.05 9.58
C ASN A 169 -2.13 -1.91 10.64
N CYS A 170 -2.71 -1.92 11.84
CA CYS A 170 -2.23 -2.73 12.95
C CYS A 170 -2.63 -4.19 12.74
N LEU A 171 -1.64 -5.08 12.60
CA LEU A 171 -1.93 -6.51 12.37
C LEU A 171 -2.07 -7.26 13.69
N ASN A 172 -3.21 -7.90 13.86
CA ASN A 172 -3.50 -8.82 14.95
C ASN A 172 -4.45 -9.90 14.42
N TYR A 173 -3.91 -11.06 14.05
CA TYR A 173 -4.70 -12.11 13.39
C TYR A 173 -5.74 -12.78 14.30
N LEU A 174 -5.76 -12.43 15.60
CA LEU A 174 -6.79 -12.85 16.55
C LEU A 174 -7.96 -11.86 16.64
N LYS A 175 -7.91 -10.74 15.91
CA LYS A 175 -8.94 -9.70 15.89
C LYS A 175 -9.50 -9.50 14.48
N THR A 176 -10.60 -8.76 14.40
CA THR A 176 -11.11 -8.29 13.10
C THR A 176 -10.04 -7.44 12.41
N PRO A 177 -9.68 -7.74 11.15
CA PRO A 177 -8.69 -6.97 10.42
C PRO A 177 -9.17 -5.54 10.17
N GLU A 178 -8.20 -4.65 9.97
CA GLU A 178 -8.46 -3.28 9.59
C GLU A 178 -8.64 -3.17 8.07
N ASP A 179 -9.61 -2.37 7.64
CA ASP A 179 -9.79 -2.03 6.22
C ASP A 179 -8.55 -1.30 5.70
N SER A 180 -8.22 -1.48 4.42
CA SER A 180 -7.10 -0.76 3.79
C SER A 180 -7.22 0.76 3.93
N LEU A 181 -6.08 1.42 4.09
CA LEU A 181 -5.90 2.86 4.25
C LEU A 181 -6.63 3.45 5.45
N LYS A 182 -6.95 2.63 6.47
CA LYS A 182 -7.74 3.09 7.63
C LYS A 182 -6.96 4.03 8.55
N ARG A 183 -5.66 3.80 8.73
CA ARG A 183 -4.81 4.58 9.64
C ARG A 183 -3.81 5.38 8.84
N HIS A 184 -3.93 6.70 8.86
CA HIS A 184 -3.05 7.57 8.09
C HIS A 184 -1.74 7.97 8.80
N HIS A 185 -1.39 7.31 9.91
CA HIS A 185 -0.16 7.55 10.65
C HIS A 185 0.41 6.25 11.20
N LEU A 186 1.73 6.18 11.34
CA LEU A 186 2.42 5.09 12.02
C LEU A 186 2.07 5.15 13.51
N PRO A 187 1.44 4.11 14.11
CA PRO A 187 1.16 4.11 15.53
C PRO A 187 2.45 4.17 16.36
N ASP A 188 2.37 4.79 17.54
CA ASP A 188 3.51 4.84 18.44
C ASP A 188 3.90 3.46 18.99
N LYS A 189 5.11 3.38 19.56
CA LYS A 189 5.70 2.15 20.08
C LYS A 189 4.81 1.46 21.13
N GLU A 190 4.16 2.24 22.00
CA GLU A 190 3.30 1.69 23.06
C GLU A 190 2.07 1.02 22.45
N TYR A 191 1.44 1.66 21.46
CA TYR A 191 0.32 1.10 20.72
C TYR A 191 0.69 -0.17 19.96
N LEU A 192 1.82 -0.15 19.23
CA LEU A 192 2.31 -1.30 18.47
C LEU A 192 2.54 -2.51 19.38
N ASP A 193 3.26 -2.32 20.50
CA ASP A 193 3.55 -3.39 21.47
C ASP A 193 2.29 -4.00 22.09
N ALA A 194 1.27 -3.18 22.33
CA ALA A 194 0.03 -3.57 22.98
C ALA A 194 -0.98 -4.23 22.03
N HIS A 195 -0.94 -3.90 20.74
CA HIS A 195 -2.05 -4.21 19.82
C HIS A 195 -1.66 -4.93 18.54
N CYS A 196 -0.47 -4.68 17.99
CA CYS A 196 -0.07 -5.12 16.66
C CYS A 196 0.86 -6.33 16.75
N THR A 197 0.29 -7.45 17.21
CA THR A 197 1.04 -8.68 17.53
C THR A 197 1.67 -9.36 16.32
N ASP A 198 1.22 -9.01 15.13
CA ASP A 198 1.65 -9.60 13.86
C ASP A 198 2.29 -8.53 12.95
N GLY A 199 2.80 -7.44 13.56
CA GLY A 199 3.47 -6.34 12.88
C GLY A 199 2.51 -5.23 12.43
N VAL A 200 3.02 -4.34 11.58
CA VAL A 200 2.26 -3.24 10.98
C VAL A 200 2.32 -3.36 9.47
N ARG A 201 1.17 -3.18 8.82
CA ARG A 201 1.04 -3.23 7.37
C ARG A 201 1.04 -1.82 6.81
N PHE A 202 2.11 -1.47 6.13
CA PHE A 202 2.24 -0.23 5.38
C PHE A 202 1.55 -0.40 4.04
N GLU A 203 0.77 0.60 3.68
CA GLU A 203 -0.08 0.60 2.51
C GLU A 203 0.08 1.91 1.77
N LEU A 204 0.20 1.86 0.44
CA LEU A 204 0.29 3.04 -0.40
C LEU A 204 -0.44 2.82 -1.71
N MET A 205 -1.50 3.59 -1.93
CA MET A 205 -2.22 3.65 -3.20
C MET A 205 -1.56 4.70 -4.10
N PHE A 206 -1.30 4.34 -5.36
CA PHE A 206 -0.82 5.28 -6.36
C PHE A 206 -1.98 5.98 -7.09
N PRO A 207 -1.77 7.20 -7.63
CA PRO A 207 -2.74 7.83 -8.51
C PRO A 207 -2.97 6.97 -9.77
N SER A 208 -4.22 6.80 -10.19
CA SER A 208 -4.60 5.92 -11.30
C SER A 208 -5.27 6.64 -12.47
N CYS A 209 -5.38 7.97 -12.43
CA CYS A 209 -5.95 8.78 -13.50
C CYS A 209 -4.81 9.46 -14.25
N TRP A 210 -4.71 9.22 -15.55
CA TRP A 210 -3.59 9.67 -16.38
C TRP A 210 -4.06 10.66 -17.43
N ASN A 211 -3.18 11.61 -17.75
CA ASN A 211 -3.46 12.65 -18.74
C ASN A 211 -3.55 12.15 -20.20
N GLY A 212 -3.32 10.84 -20.42
CA GLY A 212 -3.44 10.20 -21.73
C GLY A 212 -2.27 10.48 -22.67
N LYS A 213 -1.19 11.12 -22.18
CA LYS A 213 -0.13 11.64 -23.03
C LYS A 213 1.28 11.41 -22.51
N ASP A 214 1.59 11.87 -21.29
CA ASP A 214 2.97 11.97 -20.83
C ASP A 214 3.31 10.74 -19.96
N ALA A 215 4.30 9.94 -20.37
CA ALA A 215 4.79 8.81 -19.56
C ALA A 215 5.39 9.26 -18.21
N ASP A 216 5.86 10.51 -18.16
CA ASP A 216 6.41 11.12 -16.97
C ASP A 216 6.27 12.65 -17.02
N SER A 217 6.36 13.31 -15.87
CA SER A 217 6.45 14.76 -15.72
C SER A 217 7.72 15.16 -14.99
N HIS A 218 8.14 16.42 -15.10
CA HIS A 218 9.35 16.91 -14.42
C HIS A 218 9.35 16.68 -12.89
N ASP A 219 8.17 16.66 -12.27
CA ASP A 219 8.00 16.40 -10.83
C ASP A 219 7.56 14.97 -10.54
N HIS A 220 7.48 14.12 -11.56
CA HIS A 220 7.04 12.72 -11.52
C HIS A 220 5.64 12.50 -10.92
N LYS A 221 4.83 13.56 -10.86
CA LYS A 221 3.52 13.58 -10.19
C LYS A 221 2.43 14.26 -11.03
N SER A 222 2.75 15.36 -11.71
CA SER A 222 1.76 16.19 -12.41
C SER A 222 1.10 15.53 -13.64
N HIS A 223 1.65 14.44 -14.17
CA HIS A 223 1.05 13.69 -15.29
C HIS A 223 -0.02 12.67 -14.84
N VAL A 224 -0.17 12.46 -13.51
CA VAL A 224 -1.17 11.58 -12.90
C VAL A 224 -1.98 12.27 -11.81
N ALA A 225 -3.16 11.73 -11.51
CA ALA A 225 -4.04 12.21 -10.46
C ALA A 225 -4.75 11.05 -9.74
N TYR A 226 -5.13 11.27 -8.48
CA TYR A 226 -6.01 10.35 -7.77
C TYR A 226 -7.44 10.49 -8.27
N PRO A 227 -8.18 9.39 -8.43
CA PRO A 227 -9.63 9.45 -8.59
C PRO A 227 -10.29 9.97 -7.31
N SER A 228 -11.56 10.39 -7.42
CA SER A 228 -12.26 11.11 -6.35
C SER A 228 -12.32 10.40 -4.99
N LEU A 229 -12.16 9.06 -4.95
CA LEU A 229 -12.23 8.24 -3.75
C LEU A 229 -10.92 7.51 -3.44
N VAL A 230 -9.78 8.08 -3.85
CA VAL A 230 -8.40 7.55 -3.73
C VAL A 230 -8.14 6.31 -4.58
N MET A 231 -8.88 5.22 -4.34
CA MET A 231 -8.70 3.95 -5.05
C MET A 231 -9.57 3.87 -6.31
N ASP A 232 -10.80 4.39 -6.23
CA ASP A 232 -11.79 4.37 -7.32
C ASP A 232 -12.51 5.72 -7.38
N GLY A 233 -13.60 5.81 -8.14
CA GLY A 233 -14.37 7.02 -8.36
C GLY A 233 -13.98 7.71 -9.66
N THR A 234 -14.39 8.95 -9.81
CA THR A 234 -14.26 9.68 -11.07
C THR A 234 -12.86 10.29 -11.21
N CYS A 235 -12.26 10.17 -12.39
CA CYS A 235 -11.04 10.90 -12.70
C CYS A 235 -11.33 12.40 -12.88
N PRO A 236 -10.45 13.29 -12.40
CA PRO A 236 -10.61 14.71 -12.64
C PRO A 236 -10.46 15.06 -14.13
N GLU A 237 -10.98 16.23 -14.52
CA GLU A 237 -10.85 16.77 -15.87
C GLU A 237 -9.37 16.85 -16.29
N GLY A 238 -9.07 16.39 -17.50
CA GLY A 238 -7.72 16.29 -18.05
C GLY A 238 -6.94 15.02 -17.68
N PHE A 239 -7.54 14.11 -16.90
CA PHE A 239 -6.94 12.83 -16.48
C PHE A 239 -7.88 11.64 -16.72
N GLU A 240 -8.70 11.69 -17.78
CA GLU A 240 -9.78 10.74 -18.01
C GLU A 240 -9.31 9.31 -18.35
N THR A 241 -8.01 9.12 -18.67
CA THR A 241 -7.48 7.80 -18.99
C THR A 241 -7.23 7.03 -17.69
N ARG A 242 -7.99 5.95 -17.48
CA ARG A 242 -7.82 5.08 -16.31
C ARG A 242 -6.65 4.13 -16.52
N LEU A 243 -5.62 4.24 -15.69
CA LEU A 243 -4.57 3.24 -15.60
C LEU A 243 -4.98 2.11 -14.65
N VAL A 244 -4.36 0.94 -14.82
CA VAL A 244 -4.39 -0.09 -13.78
C VAL A 244 -3.89 0.51 -12.48
N SER A 245 -4.65 0.28 -11.40
CA SER A 245 -4.35 0.89 -10.11
C SER A 245 -3.25 0.09 -9.41
N LEU A 246 -2.19 0.76 -8.99
CA LEU A 246 -1.08 0.16 -8.25
C LEU A 246 -1.23 0.45 -6.76
N PHE A 247 -1.12 -0.58 -5.94
CA PHE A 247 -1.17 -0.46 -4.48
C PHE A 247 -0.06 -1.31 -3.85
N TYR A 248 0.80 -0.67 -3.05
CA TYR A 248 1.85 -1.35 -2.30
C TYR A 248 1.33 -1.80 -0.95
N GLU A 249 1.71 -3.01 -0.57
CA GLU A 249 1.52 -3.55 0.77
C GLU A 249 2.85 -4.12 1.25
N THR A 250 3.30 -3.70 2.43
CA THR A 250 4.51 -4.23 3.09
C THR A 250 4.22 -4.44 4.55
N ILE A 251 4.50 -5.63 5.07
CA ILE A 251 4.35 -5.93 6.49
C ILE A 251 5.72 -5.81 7.15
N TRP A 252 5.84 -4.94 8.14
CA TRP A 252 7.05 -4.79 8.93
C TRP A 252 6.87 -5.49 10.29
N ASP A 253 7.82 -6.35 10.67
CA ASP A 253 7.81 -7.07 11.96
C ASP A 253 8.22 -6.16 13.12
N THR A 254 7.36 -5.19 13.43
CA THR A 254 7.55 -4.30 14.57
C THR A 254 7.44 -5.03 15.91
N TYR A 255 6.76 -6.19 15.95
CA TYR A 255 6.57 -6.96 17.17
C TYR A 255 7.85 -7.65 17.65
N ALA A 256 8.82 -7.88 16.76
CA ALA A 256 10.17 -8.33 17.12
C ALA A 256 10.87 -7.39 18.13
N PHE A 257 10.49 -6.11 18.18
CA PHE A 257 11.05 -5.10 19.07
C PHE A 257 10.20 -4.86 20.34
N LYS A 258 9.21 -5.72 20.62
CA LYS A 258 8.35 -5.58 21.80
C LYS A 258 9.18 -5.59 23.08
N GLY A 259 8.97 -4.60 23.95
CA GLY A 259 9.70 -4.47 25.21
C GLY A 259 11.16 -4.02 25.07
N VAL A 260 11.60 -3.67 23.86
CA VAL A 260 12.86 -2.95 23.63
C VAL A 260 12.58 -1.45 23.62
N ASP A 261 13.33 -0.70 24.40
CA ASP A 261 13.20 0.77 24.47
C ASP A 261 13.73 1.43 23.20
N GLY A 262 12.88 2.24 22.56
CA GLY A 262 13.19 2.94 21.31
C GLY A 262 11.93 3.42 20.60
N TYR A 263 12.04 3.79 19.34
CA TYR A 263 10.93 4.22 18.49
C TYR A 263 11.16 3.80 17.04
N PHE A 264 10.10 3.80 16.23
CA PHE A 264 10.23 3.52 14.80
C PHE A 264 10.32 4.81 13.99
N ALA A 265 11.09 4.79 12.92
CA ALA A 265 11.17 5.88 11.95
C ALA A 265 11.41 5.34 10.54
N LEU A 266 10.77 5.96 9.55
CA LEU A 266 11.11 5.77 8.15
C LEU A 266 12.49 6.37 7.88
N SER A 267 13.20 5.77 6.93
CA SER A 267 14.56 6.18 6.55
C SER A 267 14.67 7.62 6.05
N ASN A 268 13.58 8.25 5.61
CA ASN A 268 13.51 9.69 5.30
C ASN A 268 13.37 10.60 6.53
N GLY A 269 13.67 10.07 7.72
CA GLY A 269 13.64 10.81 8.98
C GLY A 269 12.22 11.05 9.51
N ASP A 270 11.23 10.26 9.09
CA ASP A 270 9.84 10.40 9.52
C ASP A 270 9.43 9.37 10.58
N PRO A 271 9.28 9.77 11.85
CA PRO A 271 8.76 8.89 12.90
C PRO A 271 7.22 8.85 12.96
N THR A 272 6.53 9.63 12.13
CA THR A 272 5.06 9.80 12.15
C THR A 272 4.33 8.98 11.10
N GLY A 273 5.00 8.60 10.01
CA GLY A 273 4.44 7.89 8.86
C GLY A 273 3.78 8.80 7.82
N TYR A 274 3.53 10.07 8.11
CA TYR A 274 2.87 10.99 7.16
C TYR A 274 3.70 11.28 5.89
N GLY A 275 5.01 11.14 5.99
CA GLY A 275 5.98 11.26 4.91
C GLY A 275 6.27 9.93 4.19
N TYR A 276 5.45 8.89 4.40
CA TYR A 276 5.56 7.68 3.60
C TYR A 276 5.22 7.97 2.14
N HIS A 277 6.01 7.41 1.25
CA HIS A 277 5.91 7.57 -0.19
C HIS A 277 6.43 6.30 -0.85
N GLY A 278 6.29 6.27 -2.17
CA GLY A 278 6.75 5.17 -2.96
C GLY A 278 6.81 5.56 -4.41
N ASP A 279 7.61 4.78 -5.10
CA ASP A 279 8.16 5.12 -6.39
C ASP A 279 7.98 3.90 -7.29
N PHE A 280 7.68 4.18 -8.55
CA PHE A 280 7.39 3.15 -9.52
C PHE A 280 8.07 3.48 -10.84
N MET A 281 8.77 2.50 -11.41
CA MET A 281 9.17 2.48 -12.81
C MET A 281 8.59 1.26 -13.49
N HIS A 282 7.89 1.51 -14.60
CA HIS A 282 7.35 0.47 -15.45
C HIS A 282 8.47 -0.38 -16.07
N GLY A 283 8.31 -1.69 -15.99
CA GLY A 283 9.22 -2.65 -16.60
C GLY A 283 8.51 -3.95 -16.99
N TRP A 284 7.23 -3.89 -17.35
CA TRP A 284 6.57 -5.06 -17.94
C TRP A 284 7.06 -5.27 -19.37
N GLU A 285 7.14 -6.54 -19.77
CA GLU A 285 7.28 -6.90 -21.18
C GLU A 285 6.10 -6.34 -21.99
N ASP A 286 6.40 -5.88 -23.21
CA ASP A 286 5.43 -5.21 -24.08
C ASP A 286 4.16 -6.07 -24.29
N GLY A 287 3.00 -5.44 -24.14
CA GLY A 287 1.68 -6.07 -24.31
C GLY A 287 1.21 -6.98 -23.17
N VAL A 288 2.10 -7.56 -22.36
CA VAL A 288 1.74 -8.55 -21.33
C VAL A 288 0.80 -7.97 -20.28
N LEU A 289 1.11 -6.78 -19.77
CA LEU A 289 0.27 -6.13 -18.75
C LEU A 289 -1.13 -5.80 -19.30
N GLN A 290 -1.23 -5.35 -20.55
CA GLN A 290 -2.53 -5.05 -21.17
C GLN A 290 -3.34 -6.33 -21.40
N GLU A 291 -2.71 -7.41 -21.86
CA GLU A 291 -3.36 -8.72 -22.00
C GLU A 291 -3.88 -9.24 -20.65
N ALA A 292 -3.08 -9.09 -19.58
CA ALA A 292 -3.50 -9.47 -18.23
C ALA A 292 -4.68 -8.64 -17.72
N ILE A 293 -4.67 -7.31 -17.94
CA ILE A 293 -5.81 -6.44 -17.61
C ILE A 293 -7.09 -6.91 -18.30
N GLU A 294 -7.01 -7.37 -19.54
CA GLU A 294 -8.17 -7.78 -20.34
C GLU A 294 -8.67 -9.20 -20.03
N THR A 295 -7.78 -10.09 -19.58
CA THR A 295 -8.08 -11.53 -19.47
C THR A 295 -8.09 -12.08 -18.05
N CYS A 296 -7.36 -11.45 -17.12
CA CYS A 296 -7.18 -11.96 -15.75
C CYS A 296 -8.18 -11.33 -14.79
N THR A 297 -9.45 -11.69 -14.97
CA THR A 297 -10.60 -11.07 -14.30
C THR A 297 -11.03 -11.76 -13.00
N SER A 298 -10.12 -12.45 -12.30
CA SER A 298 -10.43 -13.15 -11.04
C SER A 298 -10.59 -12.16 -9.88
N GLU A 299 -11.50 -12.47 -8.94
CA GLU A 299 -11.70 -11.71 -7.70
C GLU A 299 -10.90 -12.28 -6.51
N THR A 300 -10.18 -13.40 -6.70
CA THR A 300 -9.42 -14.05 -5.62
C THR A 300 -8.09 -13.33 -5.32
N GLY A 301 -7.57 -12.58 -6.29
CA GLY A 301 -6.25 -11.97 -6.21
C GLY A 301 -5.08 -12.94 -6.27
N ILE A 302 -5.29 -14.22 -6.61
CA ILE A 302 -4.23 -15.23 -6.71
C ILE A 302 -3.56 -15.10 -8.09
N VAL A 303 -2.26 -14.81 -8.12
CA VAL A 303 -1.51 -14.52 -9.36
C VAL A 303 -1.45 -15.72 -10.31
N ASP A 304 -1.32 -16.94 -9.79
CA ASP A 304 -1.25 -18.20 -10.55
C ASP A 304 -2.53 -18.55 -11.35
N GLU A 305 -3.65 -17.89 -11.03
CA GLU A 305 -4.89 -18.06 -11.77
C GLU A 305 -4.83 -17.38 -13.14
N CYS A 306 -4.01 -16.33 -13.29
CA CYS A 306 -3.80 -15.62 -14.55
C CYS A 306 -2.88 -16.42 -15.48
N LYS A 307 -3.41 -16.89 -16.62
CA LYS A 307 -2.68 -17.75 -17.57
C LYS A 307 -1.75 -17.00 -18.52
N VAL A 308 -1.75 -15.67 -18.45
CA VAL A 308 -0.80 -14.81 -19.14
C VAL A 308 0.59 -14.89 -18.49
N PHE A 309 0.65 -15.12 -17.18
CA PHE A 309 1.88 -15.01 -16.41
C PHE A 309 2.67 -16.31 -16.35
N THR A 310 3.99 -16.19 -16.45
CA THR A 310 4.91 -17.25 -16.06
C THR A 310 5.40 -17.01 -14.65
N ILE A 311 5.06 -17.92 -13.73
CA ILE A 311 5.36 -17.77 -12.31
C ILE A 311 6.69 -18.45 -11.96
N GLN A 312 7.63 -17.68 -11.41
CA GLN A 312 8.86 -18.21 -10.81
C GLN A 312 8.67 -18.60 -9.34
N THR A 313 9.55 -19.47 -8.84
CA THR A 313 9.49 -19.93 -7.45
C THR A 313 9.82 -18.81 -6.46
N GLU A 314 9.38 -18.95 -5.21
CA GLU A 314 9.72 -17.98 -4.16
C GLU A 314 11.22 -17.93 -3.86
N ASP A 315 11.95 -19.03 -4.05
CA ASP A 315 13.41 -19.06 -3.85
C ASP A 315 14.14 -18.27 -4.94
N GLU A 316 13.68 -18.33 -6.20
CA GLU A 316 14.23 -17.54 -7.30
C GLU A 316 13.98 -16.04 -7.09
N GLN A 317 12.77 -15.67 -6.64
CA GLN A 317 12.43 -14.29 -6.27
C GLN A 317 13.39 -13.72 -5.22
N ARG A 318 13.64 -14.46 -4.13
CA ARG A 318 14.54 -14.03 -3.04
C ARG A 318 16.00 -13.91 -3.44
N GLN A 319 16.40 -14.56 -4.52
CA GLN A 319 17.77 -14.53 -5.02
C GLN A 319 18.05 -13.32 -5.92
N CYS A 320 17.02 -12.65 -6.43
CA CYS A 320 17.23 -11.47 -7.27
C CYS A 320 17.79 -10.32 -6.43
N GLN A 321 18.91 -9.76 -6.88
CA GLN A 321 19.57 -8.62 -6.23
C GLN A 321 20.13 -7.69 -7.31
N PHE A 322 20.04 -6.38 -7.09
CA PHE A 322 20.75 -5.42 -7.92
C PHE A 322 22.17 -5.16 -7.41
N SER A 323 23.04 -4.62 -8.27
CA SER A 323 24.42 -4.32 -7.90
C SER A 323 24.53 -3.03 -7.09
N ILE A 324 25.09 -3.12 -5.88
CA ILE A 324 25.39 -1.94 -5.06
C ILE A 324 26.55 -1.15 -5.71
N PRO A 325 26.38 0.15 -6.02
CA PRO A 325 27.42 0.98 -6.60
C PRO A 325 28.59 1.18 -5.63
N SER A 326 29.75 1.50 -6.18
CA SER A 326 31.01 1.58 -5.42
C SER A 326 31.01 2.64 -4.32
N GLU A 327 30.17 3.66 -4.48
CA GLU A 327 29.91 4.78 -3.61
C GLU A 327 29.19 4.33 -2.33
N LEU A 328 28.41 3.25 -2.40
CA LEU A 328 27.58 2.72 -1.32
C LEU A 328 28.08 1.39 -0.76
N LYS A 329 29.10 0.77 -1.36
CA LYS A 329 29.61 -0.56 -0.95
C LYS A 329 30.07 -0.70 0.51
N HIS A 330 30.29 0.43 1.19
CA HIS A 330 30.76 0.48 2.57
C HIS A 330 29.68 0.97 3.54
N GLU A 331 28.52 1.34 3.03
CA GLU A 331 27.39 1.76 3.84
C GLU A 331 26.61 0.53 4.31
N ASP A 332 26.43 0.40 5.62
CA ASP A 332 25.59 -0.63 6.21
C ASP A 332 24.18 -0.04 6.40
N CYS A 333 23.25 -0.48 5.55
CA CYS A 333 21.85 -0.08 5.65
C CYS A 333 21.03 -1.02 6.56
N GLU A 334 21.57 -2.15 7.00
CA GLU A 334 20.85 -3.07 7.89
C GLU A 334 20.98 -2.61 9.36
N ILE A 335 22.17 -2.15 9.75
CA ILE A 335 22.41 -1.56 11.06
C ILE A 335 23.44 -0.43 10.98
N ASN A 336 23.11 0.72 11.55
CA ASN A 336 23.99 1.88 11.60
C ASN A 336 24.07 2.45 13.02
N GLU A 337 25.27 2.54 13.58
CA GLU A 337 25.48 2.95 14.98
C GLU A 337 25.22 4.45 15.20
N ASP A 338 25.35 5.26 14.14
CA ASP A 338 25.32 6.72 14.20
C ASP A 338 23.95 7.33 13.80
N GLY A 339 22.88 6.52 13.80
CA GLY A 339 21.53 6.92 13.42
C GLY A 339 21.13 6.41 12.03
N LEU A 340 20.20 7.09 11.36
CA LEU A 340 19.77 6.66 10.03
C LEU A 340 20.94 6.79 9.02
N PRO A 341 21.09 5.86 8.06
CA PRO A 341 22.12 5.97 7.03
C PRO A 341 22.02 7.28 6.22
N GLY A 342 23.14 7.76 5.70
CA GLY A 342 23.25 9.09 5.07
C GLY A 342 23.16 10.27 6.05
N ASP A 343 23.37 10.03 7.35
CA ASP A 343 23.20 11.00 8.44
C ASP A 343 21.78 11.59 8.48
N MET A 344 20.73 10.87 8.06
CA MET A 344 19.40 11.46 7.97
C MET A 344 18.86 11.89 9.35
N SER A 345 18.52 13.17 9.50
CA SER A 345 17.95 13.69 10.75
C SER A 345 16.50 13.25 10.96
N ILE A 346 16.15 12.92 12.20
CA ILE A 346 14.76 12.66 12.61
C ILE A 346 14.00 13.98 12.74
N GLU A 347 12.86 14.09 12.06
CA GLU A 347 12.01 15.28 12.05
C GLU A 347 10.60 14.89 12.48
N TRP A 348 10.22 15.20 13.73
CA TRP A 348 8.92 14.83 14.31
C TRP A 348 7.75 15.68 13.79
N GLY A 349 8.02 16.83 13.16
CA GLY A 349 7.02 17.80 12.76
C GLY A 349 6.35 18.53 13.93
N PRO A 350 5.14 19.09 13.73
CA PRO A 350 4.24 18.91 12.58
C PRO A 350 4.61 19.74 11.34
N GLU A 351 5.65 20.56 11.42
CA GLU A 351 6.16 21.32 10.28
C GLU A 351 6.57 20.40 9.13
N ARG A 352 6.47 20.94 7.91
CA ARG A 352 6.99 20.25 6.72
C ARG A 352 8.50 20.03 6.91
N ALA A 353 8.93 18.80 6.67
CA ALA A 353 10.32 18.40 6.85
C ALA A 353 11.26 19.15 5.89
N VAL A 354 12.53 19.28 6.30
CA VAL A 354 13.60 19.87 5.47
C VAL A 354 14.47 18.81 4.80
N MET A 355 14.46 17.56 5.30
CA MET A 355 15.24 16.42 4.80
C MET A 355 16.70 16.75 4.57
N LYS A 356 17.40 17.10 5.65
CA LYS A 356 18.84 17.36 5.60
C LYS A 356 19.61 16.34 6.40
N ALA A 357 20.80 16.00 5.92
CA ALA A 357 21.81 15.34 6.74
C ALA A 357 21.97 16.12 8.05
N ALA A 358 22.03 15.39 9.15
CA ALA A 358 22.13 15.92 10.49
C ALA A 358 23.42 16.72 10.61
N THR A 359 23.32 18.04 10.71
CA THR A 359 24.42 18.85 11.21
C THR A 359 24.66 18.44 12.65
N THR A 360 25.81 17.79 12.94
CA THR A 360 26.23 17.30 14.26
C THR A 360 25.74 18.18 15.41
N THR A 361 24.56 17.87 15.95
CA THR A 361 24.04 18.45 17.18
C THR A 361 23.11 17.44 17.85
N LYS A 362 23.51 17.09 19.08
CA LYS A 362 22.91 16.16 20.04
C LYS A 362 21.39 15.98 19.95
N VAL A 363 21.00 14.69 19.96
CA VAL A 363 19.68 14.12 20.28
C VAL A 363 18.78 15.07 21.07
N THR A 364 17.81 15.68 20.40
CA THR A 364 16.61 16.19 21.05
C THR A 364 15.73 14.99 21.40
N GLN A 365 15.53 14.77 22.70
CA GLN A 365 14.65 13.74 23.23
C GLN A 365 13.23 13.86 22.65
N ALA A 366 12.58 12.70 22.45
CA ALA A 366 11.15 12.62 22.18
C ALA A 366 10.37 13.44 23.22
N PRO A 367 9.39 14.27 22.82
CA PRO A 367 8.57 14.99 23.78
C PRO A 367 7.74 13.99 24.58
N ASN A 368 7.96 13.93 25.90
CA ASN A 368 7.04 13.32 26.84
C ASN A 368 5.69 14.06 26.76
N ALA A 369 4.73 13.48 26.04
CA ALA A 369 3.36 14.00 26.00
C ALA A 369 2.66 13.71 27.34
N LEU A 370 2.79 14.64 28.28
CA LEU A 370 1.79 14.83 29.33
C LEU A 370 0.48 15.24 28.66
N VAL A 371 -0.34 14.24 28.29
CA VAL A 371 -1.71 14.46 27.83
C VAL A 371 -2.50 15.10 28.97
N GLN A 372 -2.74 16.41 28.87
CA GLN A 372 -3.78 17.06 29.65
C GLN A 372 -5.13 16.49 29.20
N LYS A 373 -5.75 15.71 30.10
CA LYS A 373 -7.14 15.26 29.98
C LYS A 373 -8.05 16.47 29.74
N PRO A 374 -8.90 16.48 28.69
CA PRO A 374 -9.98 17.45 28.61
C PRO A 374 -10.97 17.18 29.75
N HIS A 375 -11.24 18.22 30.54
CA HIS A 375 -12.31 18.22 31.53
C HIS A 375 -13.66 18.03 30.82
N ALA A 376 -14.30 16.88 31.05
CA ALA A 376 -15.71 16.69 30.72
C ALA A 376 -16.56 17.41 31.78
N THR A 377 -17.17 18.52 31.40
CA THR A 377 -18.16 19.21 32.24
C THR A 377 -19.46 18.40 32.19
N SER A 378 -19.84 17.85 33.34
CA SER A 378 -21.12 17.18 33.55
C SER A 378 -22.29 18.16 33.33
N THR A 379 -23.19 17.85 32.41
CA THR A 379 -24.55 18.36 32.41
C THR A 379 -25.54 17.24 32.14
N ALA A 380 -26.59 17.25 32.95
CA ALA A 380 -27.50 16.16 33.26
C ALA A 380 -28.33 15.62 32.07
N GLU A 381 -28.71 14.35 32.20
CA GLU A 381 -29.76 13.68 31.45
C GLU A 381 -31.06 14.50 31.41
N ALA A 382 -31.62 14.63 30.20
CA ALA A 382 -33.04 14.88 30.01
C ALA A 382 -33.60 13.79 29.10
N THR A 383 -34.39 12.92 29.72
CA THR A 383 -35.14 11.83 29.11
C THR A 383 -36.20 12.40 28.16
N THR A 384 -36.13 12.08 26.87
CA THR A 384 -37.28 12.20 25.96
C THR A 384 -37.44 10.94 25.13
N SER A 385 -38.53 10.24 25.42
CA SER A 385 -39.05 9.08 24.72
C SER A 385 -39.55 9.47 23.32
N PHE A 386 -39.03 8.82 22.27
CA PHE A 386 -39.65 8.84 20.94
C PHE A 386 -39.82 7.43 20.38
N THR A 387 -41.00 7.26 19.79
CA THR A 387 -41.63 6.05 19.30
C THR A 387 -40.90 5.45 18.11
N SER A 388 -40.72 4.13 18.12
CA SER A 388 -40.09 3.36 17.05
C SER A 388 -40.98 3.28 15.80
N THR A 389 -40.51 3.83 14.67
CA THR A 389 -40.95 3.43 13.33
C THR A 389 -39.84 2.61 12.68
N SER A 390 -40.17 1.36 12.33
CA SER A 390 -39.29 0.39 11.71
C SER A 390 -38.85 0.86 10.32
N THR A 391 -37.54 1.02 10.11
CA THR A 391 -36.90 1.03 8.79
C THR A 391 -35.80 -0.03 8.78
N ALA A 392 -35.65 -0.68 7.63
CA ALA A 392 -34.96 -1.95 7.47
C ALA A 392 -33.50 -1.91 7.94
N SER A 393 -33.12 -2.95 8.69
CA SER A 393 -31.76 -3.24 9.11
C SER A 393 -30.90 -3.61 7.88
N PRO A 394 -29.68 -3.07 7.72
CA PRO A 394 -28.79 -3.49 6.64
C PRO A 394 -28.34 -4.94 6.85
N THR A 395 -28.42 -5.72 5.78
CA THR A 395 -27.99 -7.11 5.71
C THR A 395 -26.49 -7.25 6.04
N PRO A 396 -26.08 -8.20 6.90
CA PRO A 396 -24.67 -8.42 7.24
C PRO A 396 -23.84 -8.87 6.04
N THR A 397 -22.63 -8.29 5.92
CA THR A 397 -21.60 -8.68 4.95
C THR A 397 -21.03 -10.07 5.28
N PRO A 398 -20.98 -11.02 4.34
CA PRO A 398 -20.34 -12.31 4.57
C PRO A 398 -18.81 -12.17 4.51
N VAL A 399 -18.13 -12.77 5.49
CA VAL A 399 -16.67 -12.90 5.56
C VAL A 399 -16.34 -14.33 5.13
N THR A 400 -15.42 -14.51 4.18
CA THR A 400 -14.88 -15.85 3.86
C THR A 400 -13.39 -15.83 4.12
N SER A 401 -12.99 -16.51 5.19
CA SER A 401 -11.60 -16.81 5.50
C SER A 401 -11.33 -18.22 4.99
N THR A 402 -10.46 -18.39 4.00
CA THR A 402 -9.95 -19.71 3.62
C THR A 402 -8.75 -20.01 4.51
N VAL A 403 -8.90 -20.96 5.43
CA VAL A 403 -7.79 -21.53 6.20
C VAL A 403 -7.10 -22.55 5.28
N ILE A 404 -5.88 -22.26 4.84
CA ILE A 404 -5.00 -23.28 4.26
C ILE A 404 -4.44 -24.08 5.44
N ASP A 405 -4.48 -25.42 5.35
CA ASP A 405 -3.97 -26.29 6.38
C ASP A 405 -2.47 -26.01 6.65
N PRO A 406 -2.03 -25.99 7.92
CA PRO A 406 -0.67 -25.60 8.26
C PRO A 406 0.37 -26.57 7.69
N ILE A 407 1.40 -26.04 7.04
CA ILE A 407 2.56 -26.83 6.58
C ILE A 407 3.52 -26.97 7.76
N THR A 408 3.82 -28.21 8.13
CA THR A 408 4.75 -28.51 9.21
C THR A 408 6.16 -28.66 8.62
N LYS A 409 7.07 -27.74 8.94
CA LYS A 409 8.48 -27.80 8.52
C LYS A 409 9.35 -28.22 9.71
N GLU A 410 10.09 -29.31 9.58
CA GLU A 410 11.05 -29.76 10.60
C GLU A 410 12.44 -29.21 10.27
N THR A 411 12.99 -28.39 11.16
CA THR A 411 14.37 -27.91 11.10
C THR A 411 15.23 -28.74 12.04
N ILE A 412 16.21 -29.46 11.51
CA ILE A 412 17.11 -30.33 12.29
C ILE A 412 18.43 -29.60 12.53
N TYR A 413 18.75 -29.31 13.80
CA TYR A 413 20.02 -28.69 14.18
C TYR A 413 21.08 -29.78 14.35
N LEU A 414 22.09 -29.71 13.49
CA LEU A 414 23.21 -30.64 13.47
C LEU A 414 24.42 -29.99 14.12
N GLN A 415 25.09 -30.71 15.02
CA GLN A 415 26.38 -30.32 15.57
C GLN A 415 27.45 -31.29 15.10
N ARG A 416 28.62 -30.73 14.81
CA ARG A 416 29.83 -31.50 14.50
C ARG A 416 30.98 -30.93 15.30
N ASP A 417 31.67 -31.80 16.03
CA ASP A 417 32.84 -31.40 16.80
C ASP A 417 34.06 -31.34 15.86
N VAL A 418 34.76 -30.22 15.87
CA VAL A 418 36.00 -30.01 15.10
C VAL A 418 37.16 -29.94 16.08
N VAL A 419 38.09 -30.89 15.98
CA VAL A 419 39.28 -30.97 16.83
C VAL A 419 40.47 -30.44 16.04
N VAL A 420 41.02 -29.32 16.50
CA VAL A 420 42.24 -28.74 15.95
C VAL A 420 43.42 -29.15 16.84
N LEU A 421 44.39 -29.83 16.25
CA LEU A 421 45.62 -30.25 16.89
C LEU A 421 46.69 -29.18 16.67
N CYS A 422 47.14 -28.57 17.77
CA CYS A 422 48.20 -27.58 17.78
C CYS A 422 49.51 -28.18 18.31
N ASP A 423 50.64 -27.65 17.84
CA ASP A 423 51.96 -28.02 18.35
C ASP A 423 52.29 -27.29 19.66
N GLY A 424 53.50 -27.51 20.18
CA GLY A 424 53.97 -26.92 21.45
C GLY A 424 54.11 -25.39 21.44
N ASN A 425 54.03 -24.74 20.28
CA ASN A 425 54.02 -23.28 20.14
C ASN A 425 52.61 -22.72 19.95
N GLY A 426 51.59 -23.58 19.86
CA GLY A 426 50.19 -23.20 19.63
C GLY A 426 49.80 -23.15 18.16
N ASP A 427 50.69 -23.51 17.23
CA ASP A 427 50.41 -23.49 15.80
C ASP A 427 49.62 -24.74 15.40
N ALA A 428 48.48 -24.54 14.71
CA ALA A 428 47.62 -25.62 14.25
C ALA A 428 48.27 -26.39 13.09
N TYR A 429 48.48 -27.70 13.24
CA TYR A 429 49.09 -28.55 12.19
C TYR A 429 48.16 -29.63 11.63
N SER A 430 47.02 -29.91 12.29
CA SER A 430 46.05 -30.89 11.79
C SER A 430 44.66 -30.61 12.33
N THR A 431 43.64 -30.87 11.52
CA THR A 431 42.22 -30.76 11.92
C THR A 431 41.51 -32.07 11.65
N SER A 432 40.81 -32.60 12.65
CA SER A 432 39.95 -33.78 12.52
C SER A 432 38.51 -33.40 12.83
N THR A 433 37.57 -34.00 12.11
CA THR A 433 36.13 -33.73 12.28
C THR A 433 35.42 -34.98 12.78
N GLY A 434 34.67 -34.83 13.88
CA GLY A 434 33.88 -35.91 14.46
C GLY A 434 32.62 -36.24 13.65
N PRO A 435 31.86 -37.28 14.06
CA PRO A 435 30.58 -37.63 13.46
C PRO A 435 29.55 -36.52 13.70
N ILE A 436 28.62 -36.36 12.76
CA ILE A 436 27.50 -35.42 12.87
C ILE A 436 26.48 -36.01 13.84
N ARG A 437 26.05 -35.21 14.83
CA ARG A 437 24.94 -35.56 15.72
C ARG A 437 23.82 -34.53 15.63
N THR A 438 22.58 -35.00 15.61
CA THR A 438 21.41 -34.15 15.80
C THR A 438 21.33 -33.70 17.25
N VAL A 439 21.28 -32.40 17.50
CA VAL A 439 21.25 -31.82 18.86
C VAL A 439 19.83 -31.44 19.27
N SER A 440 19.04 -30.96 18.32
CA SER A 440 17.62 -30.71 18.49
C SER A 440 16.92 -30.73 17.13
N SER A 441 15.62 -31.00 17.13
CA SER A 441 14.76 -30.64 16.02
C SER A 441 13.74 -29.63 16.52
N THR A 442 13.49 -28.61 15.70
CA THR A 442 12.38 -27.66 15.91
C THR A 442 11.38 -27.90 14.82
N ILE A 443 10.15 -28.24 15.22
CA ILE A 443 9.03 -28.33 14.31
C ILE A 443 8.41 -26.94 14.24
N THR A 444 8.56 -26.26 13.11
CA THR A 444 7.90 -24.98 12.85
C THR A 444 6.66 -25.25 12.02
N THR A 445 5.50 -25.03 12.62
CA THR A 445 4.24 -24.99 11.90
C THR A 445 4.14 -23.63 11.20
N VAL A 446 4.34 -23.61 9.88
CA VAL A 446 4.13 -22.39 9.08
C VAL A 446 2.66 -22.36 8.70
N MET A 447 1.93 -21.39 9.26
CA MET A 447 0.66 -20.98 8.67
C MET A 447 1.02 -20.26 7.38
N GLU A 448 0.68 -20.83 6.23
CA GLU A 448 0.69 -20.06 5.00
C GLU A 448 -0.45 -19.05 5.13
N THR A 449 -0.12 -17.84 5.56
CA THR A 449 -1.08 -16.76 5.70
C THR A 449 -1.48 -16.31 4.30
N ALA A 450 -2.58 -16.86 3.79
CA ALA A 450 -3.35 -16.14 2.79
C ALA A 450 -3.86 -14.87 3.48
N THR A 451 -3.26 -13.72 3.17
CA THR A 451 -3.78 -12.41 3.58
C THR A 451 -5.27 -12.38 3.24
N ALA A 452 -6.12 -12.34 4.27
CA ALA A 452 -7.53 -12.08 4.09
C ALA A 452 -7.66 -10.65 3.57
N VAL A 453 -7.88 -10.52 2.27
CA VAL A 453 -8.21 -9.25 1.63
C VAL A 453 -9.56 -8.82 2.18
N SER A 454 -9.59 -7.65 2.83
CA SER A 454 -10.84 -6.90 2.99
C SER A 454 -11.34 -6.57 1.59
N TYR A 455 -12.49 -7.15 1.20
CA TYR A 455 -13.16 -6.77 -0.04
C TYR A 455 -13.34 -5.24 -0.05
N VAL A 456 -12.70 -4.55 -0.98
CA VAL A 456 -13.08 -3.18 -1.33
C VAL A 456 -14.42 -3.31 -2.03
N LYS A 457 -15.51 -3.21 -1.26
CA LYS A 457 -16.84 -3.14 -1.84
C LYS A 457 -16.91 -1.86 -2.66
N LYS A 458 -17.22 -1.97 -3.95
CA LYS A 458 -17.55 -0.82 -4.78
C LYS A 458 -18.73 -0.10 -4.13
N ASP A 459 -18.47 1.06 -3.52
CA ASP A 459 -19.54 1.97 -3.15
C ASP A 459 -20.19 2.42 -4.45
N THR A 460 -21.47 2.08 -4.63
CA THR A 460 -22.23 2.52 -5.79
C THR A 460 -22.19 4.04 -5.83
N VAL A 461 -21.52 4.60 -6.84
CA VAL A 461 -21.64 6.01 -7.22
C VAL A 461 -23.14 6.30 -7.33
N PRO A 462 -23.70 7.25 -6.56
CA PRO A 462 -25.06 7.69 -6.78
C PRO A 462 -25.15 8.16 -8.23
N GLU A 463 -26.02 7.52 -9.01
CA GLU A 463 -26.36 7.96 -10.36
C GLU A 463 -26.62 9.47 -10.30
N VAL A 464 -26.00 10.23 -11.20
CA VAL A 464 -26.29 11.66 -11.34
C VAL A 464 -27.78 11.76 -11.64
N VAL A 465 -28.57 12.13 -10.63
CA VAL A 465 -29.98 12.45 -10.82
C VAL A 465 -29.98 13.67 -11.71
N GLU A 466 -30.20 13.47 -13.01
CA GLU A 466 -30.52 14.59 -13.88
C GLU A 466 -31.66 15.37 -13.23
N PRO A 467 -31.55 16.71 -13.10
CA PRO A 467 -32.61 17.48 -12.51
C PRO A 467 -33.86 17.23 -13.34
N VAL A 468 -34.86 16.61 -12.70
CA VAL A 468 -36.20 16.46 -13.25
C VAL A 468 -36.62 17.86 -13.69
N GLN A 469 -36.72 18.07 -15.01
CA GLN A 469 -37.41 19.23 -15.55
C GLN A 469 -38.84 19.13 -15.06
N ASP A 470 -39.13 19.83 -13.97
CA ASP A 470 -40.48 20.02 -13.49
C ASP A 470 -41.20 20.80 -14.60
N ALA A 471 -41.94 20.06 -15.43
CA ALA A 471 -42.87 20.60 -16.39
C ALA A 471 -44.02 21.23 -15.60
N GLY A 472 -43.73 22.39 -15.02
CA GLY A 472 -44.70 23.27 -14.41
C GLY A 472 -45.71 23.67 -15.47
N HIS A 473 -46.82 22.94 -15.50
CA HIS A 473 -48.01 23.33 -16.23
C HIS A 473 -48.50 24.68 -15.71
N ALA A 474 -48.03 25.75 -16.35
CA ALA A 474 -48.60 27.08 -16.22
C ALA A 474 -50.06 27.03 -16.69
N ARG A 475 -50.99 26.88 -15.75
CA ARG A 475 -52.41 27.10 -15.97
C ARG A 475 -52.61 28.55 -16.41
N ARG A 476 -52.81 28.74 -17.71
CA ARG A 476 -53.38 29.96 -18.29
C ARG A 476 -54.74 30.20 -17.66
N HIS A 477 -54.81 31.19 -16.76
CA HIS A 477 -56.07 31.80 -16.35
C HIS A 477 -56.62 32.62 -17.53
N LEU A 478 -57.55 32.00 -18.26
CA LEU A 478 -58.41 32.68 -19.23
C LEU A 478 -59.39 33.58 -18.48
N HIS A 479 -59.10 34.89 -18.45
CA HIS A 479 -60.10 35.91 -18.16
C HIS A 479 -61.00 36.10 -19.38
N HIS A 480 -62.30 35.85 -19.21
CA HIS A 480 -63.33 36.17 -20.20
C HIS A 480 -64.10 37.44 -19.78
N ARG A 481 -64.22 38.36 -20.76
CA ARG A 481 -65.20 39.47 -20.89
C ARG A 481 -65.01 40.67 -19.95
N HIS A 482 -65.20 41.94 -20.31
CA HIS A 482 -65.85 42.69 -21.41
C HIS A 482 -64.95 43.91 -21.73
N GLY A 483 -64.87 44.54 -22.92
CA GLY A 483 -65.91 45.05 -23.80
C GLY A 483 -65.80 46.59 -23.89
N HIS A 484 -66.08 47.15 -25.07
CA HIS A 484 -66.03 48.57 -25.52
C HIS A 484 -64.66 49.01 -26.08
N GLY A 485 -64.49 49.41 -27.34
CA GLY A 485 -65.44 49.83 -28.37
C GLY A 485 -65.13 51.25 -28.83
N HIS A 486 -64.51 51.36 -30.01
CA HIS A 486 -64.47 52.48 -30.96
C HIS A 486 -64.28 53.93 -30.44
N ASN A 487 -63.15 54.53 -30.79
CA ASN A 487 -63.05 55.51 -31.88
C ASN A 487 -61.59 55.82 -32.22
#